data_AF-A0A109JBC7-F1
#
_entry.id   AF-A0A109JBC7-F1
#
_cell.length_a   1.000
_cell.length_b   1.000
_cell.length_c   1.000
_cell.angle_alpha   90.00
_cell.angle_beta   90.00
_cell.angle_gamma   90.00
#
_symmetry.space_group_name_H-M   'P 1'
#
loop_
_entity.id
_entity.type
_entity.pdbx_description
1 polymer ?
#
loop_
_entity_poly.entity_id
_entity_poly.type
_entity_poly.pdbx_seq_one_letter_code
_entity_poly.pdbx_strand_id
1 'polypeptide(L)'
;MKLNVAVQMDPIARINIRGDSTFALLLEAQKRGHGISYYTPDKLSLRGDELVAPLQLLTVRDEVDNHFTLGEPKREPLNAFDVVLLRQDPPFDLAYITSTHLLERIHPKTLVVNDPAAVRNAPEKLFVMNFPQLMPPTLISRDLDEINAFRDQHGPVVMKPLHGHGGAAVFRVMPQDMNFGSLFDMFSVTFKEPWVIQRFLPEVKHGDKRIILVDGEFAGAVNRVPAADDLRSNMVRGGAAKATELSDREREICTTLGPALRKHGLLFVGIDVIDGSLTEINVTSPTGIRAIQRLNGTDIAAKIWDTIEARRAAK
;
A
#
# COMPACT_ATOMS: atom_id res chain seq x y z
N MET A 1 15.80 13.36 16.56
CA MET A 1 16.81 12.41 17.14
C MET A 1 17.49 11.73 15.97
N LYS A 2 18.81 11.49 15.96
CA LYS A 2 19.41 10.76 14.81
C LYS A 2 19.12 9.27 14.95
N LEU A 3 18.44 8.69 13.94
CA LEU A 3 18.09 7.28 13.86
C LEU A 3 18.96 6.58 12.82
N ASN A 4 19.25 5.30 13.05
CA ASN A 4 19.76 4.38 12.03
C ASN A 4 18.59 3.63 11.41
N VAL A 5 18.37 3.84 10.12
CA VAL A 5 17.21 3.36 9.37
C VAL A 5 17.68 2.37 8.31
N ALA A 6 17.07 1.19 8.27
CA ALA A 6 17.17 0.31 7.12
C ALA A 6 15.89 0.42 6.27
N VAL A 7 16.01 0.44 4.94
CA VAL A 7 14.87 0.41 4.03
C VAL A 7 14.89 -0.91 3.24
N GLN A 8 13.81 -1.68 3.37
CA GLN A 8 13.50 -2.81 2.50
C GLN A 8 12.60 -2.31 1.37
N MET A 9 13.10 -2.33 0.14
CA MET A 9 12.31 -1.91 -1.02
C MET A 9 12.76 -2.64 -2.28
N ASP A 10 11.97 -2.50 -3.34
CA ASP A 10 12.37 -2.89 -4.70
C ASP A 10 13.64 -2.15 -5.15
N PRO A 11 14.34 -2.64 -6.19
CA PRO A 11 15.57 -2.04 -6.67
C PRO A 11 15.49 -0.52 -6.84
N ILE A 12 16.17 0.25 -5.97
CA ILE A 12 16.12 1.72 -5.97
C ILE A 12 16.50 2.32 -7.33
N ALA A 13 17.35 1.64 -8.09
CA ALA A 13 17.73 2.04 -9.44
C ALA A 13 16.56 2.12 -10.44
N ARG A 14 15.46 1.41 -10.18
CA ARG A 14 14.33 1.26 -11.12
C ARG A 14 13.13 2.16 -10.80
N ILE A 15 13.17 2.89 -9.70
CA ILE A 15 12.01 3.67 -9.24
C ILE A 15 11.81 4.94 -10.08
N ASN A 16 10.58 5.40 -10.15
CA ASN A 16 10.27 6.75 -10.65
C ASN A 16 10.16 7.73 -9.49
N ILE A 17 11.23 8.49 -9.25
CA ILE A 17 11.35 9.42 -8.11
C ILE A 17 10.27 10.51 -8.03
N ARG A 18 9.57 10.79 -9.15
CA ARG A 18 8.50 11.80 -9.22
C ARG A 18 7.19 11.32 -8.57
N GLY A 19 7.00 10.01 -8.46
CA GLY A 19 5.80 9.39 -7.87
C GLY A 19 6.09 8.53 -6.64
N ASP A 20 7.35 8.14 -6.45
CA ASP A 20 7.74 7.18 -5.43
C ASP A 20 7.65 7.76 -4.01
N SER A 21 6.84 7.10 -3.16
CA SER A 21 6.61 7.53 -1.79
C SER A 21 7.69 7.03 -0.83
N THR A 22 8.34 5.91 -1.15
CA THR A 22 9.52 5.45 -0.41
C THR A 22 10.65 6.46 -0.57
N PHE A 23 10.88 6.95 -1.78
CA PHE A 23 11.87 7.99 -2.08
C PHE A 23 11.60 9.31 -1.36
N ALA A 24 10.32 9.71 -1.25
CA ALA A 24 9.93 10.87 -0.44
C ALA A 24 10.31 10.69 1.05
N LEU A 25 10.12 9.49 1.60
CA LEU A 25 10.53 9.16 2.97
C LEU A 25 12.07 9.19 3.11
N LEU A 26 12.81 8.70 2.12
CA LEU A 26 14.28 8.70 2.15
C LEU A 26 14.85 10.13 2.12
N LEU A 27 14.29 11.01 1.29
CA LEU A 27 14.70 12.43 1.24
C LEU A 27 14.48 13.13 2.58
N GLU A 28 13.30 12.94 3.18
CA GLU A 28 13.00 13.54 4.49
C GLU A 28 13.87 12.95 5.61
N ALA A 29 14.15 11.64 5.58
CA ALA A 29 15.06 11.00 6.53
C ALA A 29 16.48 11.60 6.46
N GLN A 30 16.99 11.78 5.23
CA GLN A 30 18.32 12.35 4.99
C GLN A 30 18.38 13.82 5.44
N LYS A 31 17.33 14.60 5.15
CA LYS A 31 17.18 15.99 5.60
C LYS A 31 17.18 16.12 7.12
N ARG A 32 16.61 15.15 7.85
CA ARG A 32 16.66 15.05 9.32
C ARG A 32 18.00 14.53 9.88
N GLY A 33 18.92 14.14 8.99
CA GLY A 33 20.24 13.62 9.36
C GLY A 33 20.24 12.20 9.91
N HIS A 34 19.22 11.39 9.57
CA HIS A 34 19.21 9.95 9.84
C HIS A 34 20.22 9.22 8.95
N GLY A 35 20.83 8.16 9.49
CA GLY A 35 21.61 7.22 8.70
C GLY A 35 20.68 6.28 7.94
N ILE A 36 20.89 6.09 6.65
CA ILE A 36 20.03 5.27 5.79
C ILE A 36 20.85 4.14 5.20
N SER A 37 20.40 2.92 5.41
CA SER A 37 20.93 1.71 4.76
C SER A 37 19.84 1.05 3.93
N TYR A 38 20.21 0.50 2.79
CA TYR A 38 19.31 -0.10 1.82
C TYR A 38 19.60 -1.59 1.63
N TYR A 39 18.53 -2.36 1.40
CA TYR A 39 18.61 -3.74 0.92
C TYR A 39 17.32 -4.13 0.17
N THR A 40 17.40 -5.20 -0.61
CA THR A 40 16.25 -5.83 -1.26
C THR A 40 15.80 -7.06 -0.46
N PRO A 41 14.49 -7.38 -0.45
CA PRO A 41 13.96 -8.46 0.39
C PRO A 41 14.50 -9.85 0.09
N ASP A 42 14.89 -10.13 -1.17
CA ASP A 42 15.50 -11.39 -1.59
C ASP A 42 16.88 -11.65 -0.95
N LYS A 43 17.47 -10.64 -0.30
CA LYS A 43 18.76 -10.74 0.39
C LYS A 43 18.64 -10.93 1.90
N LEU A 44 17.44 -10.98 2.45
CA LEU A 44 17.25 -11.34 3.85
C LEU A 44 17.74 -12.76 4.10
N SER A 45 18.49 -12.95 5.18
CA SER A 45 18.95 -14.27 5.62
C SER A 45 18.75 -14.40 7.13
N LEU A 46 18.15 -15.52 7.54
CA LEU A 46 17.96 -15.87 8.94
C LEU A 46 18.88 -17.05 9.28
N ARG A 47 19.79 -16.85 10.24
CA ARG A 47 20.66 -17.91 10.77
C ARG A 47 20.47 -18.01 12.28
N GLY A 48 19.70 -19.01 12.73
CA GLY A 48 19.24 -19.06 14.13
C GLY A 48 18.36 -17.86 14.43
N ASP A 49 18.75 -17.03 15.39
CA ASP A 49 18.05 -15.79 15.74
C ASP A 49 18.62 -14.54 15.05
N GLU A 50 19.70 -14.68 14.27
CA GLU A 50 20.34 -13.58 13.57
C GLU A 50 19.66 -13.33 12.22
N LEU A 51 18.87 -12.24 12.13
CA LEU A 51 18.35 -11.73 10.86
C LEU A 51 19.31 -10.70 10.27
N VAL A 52 19.84 -10.98 9.09
CA VAL A 52 20.87 -10.16 8.41
C VAL A 52 20.52 -9.90 6.96
N ALA A 53 21.15 -8.89 6.38
CA ALA A 53 21.19 -8.64 4.95
C ALA A 53 22.54 -7.99 4.57
N PRO A 54 22.92 -7.95 3.27
CA PRO A 54 24.00 -7.13 2.77
C PRO A 54 23.53 -5.66 2.67
N LEU A 55 23.60 -4.92 3.77
CA LEU A 55 23.18 -3.53 3.86
C LEU A 55 24.17 -2.63 3.14
N GLN A 56 23.66 -1.67 2.37
CA GLN A 56 24.47 -0.65 1.70
C GLN A 56 24.09 0.72 2.23
N LEU A 57 25.07 1.53 2.65
CA LEU A 57 24.83 2.93 3.00
C LEU A 57 24.23 3.64 1.79
N LEU A 58 23.13 4.36 2.00
CA LEU A 58 22.36 5.01 0.95
C LEU A 58 22.35 6.52 1.14
N THR A 59 22.75 7.23 0.08
CA THR A 59 22.53 8.67 -0.08
C THR A 59 21.55 8.89 -1.23
N VAL A 60 20.56 9.75 -1.05
CA VAL A 60 19.55 10.07 -2.08
C VAL A 60 19.61 11.55 -2.51
N ARG A 61 19.22 11.82 -3.76
CA ARG A 61 19.17 13.17 -4.36
C ARG A 61 17.95 13.30 -5.24
N ASP A 62 17.20 14.41 -5.18
CA ASP A 62 16.00 14.60 -5.99
C ASP A 62 16.35 14.99 -7.45
N GLU A 63 17.14 14.14 -8.10
CA GLU A 63 17.72 14.32 -9.43
C GLU A 63 17.45 13.06 -10.28
N VAL A 64 16.71 13.22 -11.38
CA VAL A 64 16.44 12.12 -12.31
C VAL A 64 17.76 11.59 -12.86
N ASP A 65 17.90 10.26 -12.93
CA ASP A 65 19.10 9.52 -13.38
C ASP A 65 20.34 9.64 -12.47
N ASN A 66 20.26 10.39 -11.37
CA ASN A 66 21.32 10.50 -10.35
C ASN A 66 20.74 10.43 -8.92
N HIS A 67 19.64 9.70 -8.74
CA HIS A 67 18.83 9.82 -7.53
C HIS A 67 19.38 9.12 -6.30
N PHE A 68 20.43 8.31 -6.45
CA PHE A 68 20.98 7.54 -5.33
C PHE A 68 22.49 7.23 -5.50
N THR A 69 23.16 6.99 -4.37
CA THR A 69 24.50 6.38 -4.31
C THR A 69 24.46 5.29 -3.25
N LEU A 70 25.00 4.12 -3.57
CA LEU A 70 25.17 3.01 -2.65
C LEU A 70 26.65 2.83 -2.30
N GLY A 71 26.93 2.64 -1.01
CA GLY A 71 28.24 2.18 -0.55
C GLY A 71 28.44 0.68 -0.76
N GLU A 72 29.61 0.20 -0.33
CA GLU A 72 29.93 -1.24 -0.33
C GLU A 72 28.95 -2.03 0.55
N PRO A 73 28.46 -3.19 0.09
CA PRO A 73 27.56 -4.03 0.87
C PRO A 73 28.27 -4.63 2.08
N LYS A 74 27.65 -4.50 3.26
CA LYS A 74 28.11 -5.09 4.51
C LYS A 74 27.05 -6.00 5.09
N ARG A 75 27.42 -7.24 5.43
CA ARG A 75 26.51 -8.15 6.13
C ARG A 75 26.31 -7.64 7.56
N GLU A 76 25.15 -7.08 7.83
CA GLU A 76 24.83 -6.48 9.14
C GLU A 76 23.51 -7.05 9.70
N PRO A 77 23.38 -7.18 11.03
CA PRO A 77 22.15 -7.64 11.66
C PRO A 77 21.11 -6.51 11.68
N LEU A 78 19.87 -6.82 11.26
CA LEU A 78 18.81 -5.82 11.20
C LEU A 78 18.35 -5.36 12.59
N ASN A 79 18.62 -6.14 13.63
CA ASN A 79 18.32 -5.78 15.02
C ASN A 79 19.23 -4.68 15.61
N ALA A 80 20.26 -4.24 14.85
CA ALA A 80 21.13 -3.11 15.20
C ALA A 80 20.58 -1.76 14.72
N PHE A 81 19.51 -1.76 13.92
CA PHE A 81 18.84 -0.56 13.43
C PHE A 81 17.72 -0.14 14.37
N ASP A 82 17.43 1.16 14.41
CA ASP A 82 16.30 1.71 15.16
C ASP A 82 14.98 1.44 14.45
N VAL A 83 15.01 1.53 13.12
CA VAL A 83 13.83 1.46 12.24
C VAL A 83 14.13 0.62 11.00
N VAL A 84 13.18 -0.22 10.60
CA VAL A 84 13.11 -0.81 9.26
C VAL A 84 11.84 -0.30 8.56
N LEU A 85 12.00 0.34 7.42
CA LEU A 85 10.88 0.66 6.53
C LEU A 85 10.58 -0.56 5.64
N LEU A 86 9.44 -1.22 5.85
CA LEU A 86 8.92 -2.28 4.99
C LEU A 86 8.18 -1.65 3.81
N ARG A 87 8.87 -1.52 2.68
CA ARG A 87 8.43 -0.71 1.52
C ARG A 87 8.58 -1.43 0.18
N GLN A 88 8.67 -2.75 0.20
CA GLN A 88 8.57 -3.56 -1.03
C GLN A 88 7.12 -3.51 -1.55
N ASP A 89 6.98 -3.44 -2.87
CA ASP A 89 5.69 -3.47 -3.53
C ASP A 89 5.08 -4.90 -3.50
N PRO A 90 3.76 -5.03 -3.64
CA PRO A 90 3.12 -6.32 -3.95
C PRO A 90 3.63 -6.89 -5.29
N PRO A 91 3.41 -8.19 -5.59
CA PRO A 91 2.31 -9.03 -5.10
C PRO A 91 2.47 -9.49 -3.65
N PHE A 92 1.33 -9.67 -2.98
CA PHE A 92 1.29 -10.23 -1.63
C PHE A 92 1.36 -11.77 -1.71
N ASP A 93 2.56 -12.28 -1.97
CA ASP A 93 2.85 -13.70 -2.19
C ASP A 93 3.57 -14.36 -1.00
N LEU A 94 3.98 -15.62 -1.15
CA LEU A 94 4.70 -16.35 -0.11
C LEU A 94 6.06 -15.70 0.24
N ALA A 95 6.72 -15.04 -0.71
CA ALA A 95 7.97 -14.33 -0.44
C ALA A 95 7.70 -13.08 0.42
N TYR A 96 6.64 -12.33 0.10
CA TYR A 96 6.19 -11.19 0.90
C TYR A 96 5.83 -11.65 2.33
N ILE A 97 4.98 -12.67 2.46
CA ILE A 97 4.58 -13.22 3.77
C ILE A 97 5.81 -13.69 4.55
N THR A 98 6.73 -14.42 3.91
CA THR A 98 7.96 -14.89 4.56
C THR A 98 8.78 -13.72 5.08
N SER A 99 8.97 -12.66 4.28
CA SER A 99 9.70 -11.46 4.70
C SER A 99 9.08 -10.82 5.96
N THR A 100 7.76 -10.83 6.10
CA THR A 100 7.11 -10.31 7.32
C THR A 100 7.36 -11.19 8.55
N HIS A 101 7.39 -12.52 8.41
CA HIS A 101 7.78 -13.40 9.53
C HIS A 101 9.24 -13.21 9.95
N LEU A 102 10.12 -12.91 8.99
CA LEU A 102 11.51 -12.57 9.29
C LEU A 102 11.58 -11.26 10.08
N LEU A 103 10.97 -10.18 9.57
CA LEU A 103 10.99 -8.86 10.20
C LEU A 103 10.27 -8.81 11.56
N GLU A 104 9.26 -9.66 11.77
CA GLU A 104 8.60 -9.79 13.09
C GLU A 104 9.59 -10.16 14.20
N ARG A 105 10.62 -10.95 13.91
CA ARG A 105 11.61 -11.40 14.91
C ARG A 105 12.41 -10.28 15.55
N ILE A 106 12.53 -9.14 14.86
CA ILE A 106 13.25 -7.96 15.37
C ILE A 106 12.29 -6.88 15.89
N HIS A 107 11.00 -7.00 15.57
CA HIS A 107 9.96 -6.11 16.07
C HIS A 107 9.57 -6.47 17.52
N PRO A 108 9.29 -5.51 18.42
CA PRO A 108 9.35 -4.06 18.24
C PRO A 108 10.71 -3.44 18.61
N LYS A 109 11.72 -4.24 18.98
CA LYS A 109 13.04 -3.72 19.40
C LYS A 109 13.62 -2.81 18.31
N THR A 110 13.66 -3.30 17.09
CA THR A 110 13.74 -2.49 15.87
C THR A 110 12.31 -2.19 15.44
N LEU A 111 11.96 -0.92 15.29
CA LEU A 111 10.62 -0.53 14.86
C LEU A 111 10.49 -0.86 13.37
N VAL A 112 9.58 -1.75 13.01
CA VAL A 112 9.29 -2.08 11.61
C VAL A 112 8.03 -1.30 11.24
N VAL A 113 8.07 -0.58 10.12
CA VAL A 113 6.98 0.28 9.65
C VAL A 113 6.50 -0.22 8.29
N ASN A 114 5.30 -0.77 8.16
CA ASN A 114 4.30 -1.07 9.21
C ASN A 114 4.66 -2.32 10.05
N ASP A 115 3.89 -2.57 11.14
CA ASP A 115 4.02 -3.83 11.91
C ASP A 115 3.89 -5.04 10.95
N PRO A 116 4.92 -5.90 10.86
CA PRO A 116 4.96 -6.96 9.88
C PRO A 116 3.91 -8.04 10.13
N ALA A 117 3.53 -8.28 11.40
CA ALA A 117 2.47 -9.20 11.76
C ALA A 117 1.10 -8.66 11.39
N ALA A 118 0.88 -7.36 11.53
CA ALA A 118 -0.34 -6.74 11.07
C ALA A 118 -0.43 -6.71 9.55
N VAL A 119 0.65 -6.35 8.84
CA VAL A 119 0.67 -6.33 7.36
C VAL A 119 0.25 -7.68 6.80
N ARG A 120 0.78 -8.79 7.33
CA ARG A 120 0.40 -10.12 6.82
C ARG A 120 -1.02 -10.55 7.17
N ASN A 121 -1.54 -10.09 8.31
CA ASN A 121 -2.89 -10.43 8.79
C ASN A 121 -3.96 -9.41 8.35
N ALA A 122 -3.58 -8.37 7.63
CA ALA A 122 -4.47 -7.38 7.04
C ALA A 122 -4.32 -7.31 5.50
N PRO A 123 -4.57 -8.40 4.74
CA PRO A 123 -4.56 -8.33 3.28
C PRO A 123 -5.51 -7.25 2.77
N GLU A 124 -5.05 -6.43 1.83
CA GLU A 124 -5.63 -5.10 1.54
C GLU A 124 -7.13 -5.13 1.19
N LYS A 125 -7.57 -6.18 0.49
CA LYS A 125 -8.96 -6.39 0.06
C LYS A 125 -9.78 -7.29 0.98
N LEU A 126 -9.17 -7.91 1.98
CA LEU A 126 -9.86 -8.73 2.98
C LEU A 126 -10.07 -7.94 4.29
N PHE A 127 -9.07 -7.16 4.70
CA PHE A 127 -9.14 -6.35 5.92
C PHE A 127 -10.28 -5.32 5.88
N VAL A 128 -10.55 -4.77 4.70
CA VAL A 128 -11.65 -3.84 4.46
C VAL A 128 -13.02 -4.45 4.80
N MET A 129 -13.18 -5.78 4.71
CA MET A 129 -14.43 -6.49 5.03
C MET A 129 -14.78 -6.47 6.52
N ASN A 130 -13.89 -6.00 7.40
CA ASN A 130 -14.22 -5.68 8.79
C ASN A 130 -15.05 -4.39 8.93
N PHE A 131 -15.23 -3.65 7.83
CA PHE A 131 -15.95 -2.38 7.77
C PHE A 131 -17.01 -2.38 6.66
N PRO A 132 -17.88 -3.41 6.55
CA PRO A 132 -18.81 -3.54 5.44
C PRO A 132 -19.77 -2.34 5.33
N GLN A 133 -20.07 -1.67 6.44
CA GLN A 133 -20.89 -0.46 6.49
C GLN A 133 -20.27 0.76 5.77
N LEU A 134 -18.97 0.70 5.46
CA LEU A 134 -18.24 1.75 4.74
C LEU A 134 -18.05 1.41 3.25
N MET A 135 -18.39 0.19 2.84
CA MET A 135 -18.08 -0.36 1.53
C MET A 135 -19.31 -0.35 0.61
N PRO A 136 -19.12 -0.40 -0.72
CA PRO A 136 -20.19 -0.89 -1.59
C PRO A 136 -20.43 -2.40 -1.30
N PRO A 137 -21.60 -2.95 -1.68
CA PRO A 137 -21.83 -4.39 -1.61
C PRO A 137 -20.66 -5.16 -2.23
N THR A 138 -20.11 -6.11 -1.48
CA THR A 138 -18.88 -6.84 -1.84
C THR A 138 -19.00 -8.30 -1.41
N LEU A 139 -18.67 -9.19 -2.33
CA LEU A 139 -18.56 -10.63 -2.16
C LEU A 139 -17.09 -11.04 -2.37
N ILE A 140 -16.60 -11.95 -1.53
CA ILE A 140 -15.31 -12.64 -1.76
C ILE A 140 -15.62 -14.11 -2.03
N SER A 141 -15.50 -14.54 -3.29
CA SER A 141 -15.88 -15.89 -3.68
C SER A 141 -15.17 -16.38 -4.94
N ARG A 142 -15.21 -17.70 -5.13
CA ARG A 142 -14.89 -18.43 -6.36
C ARG A 142 -16.06 -19.30 -6.83
N ASP A 143 -17.11 -19.35 -6.03
CA ASP A 143 -18.31 -20.14 -6.31
C ASP A 143 -19.11 -19.44 -7.41
N LEU A 144 -19.34 -20.14 -8.52
CA LEU A 144 -20.00 -19.57 -9.70
C LEU A 144 -21.44 -19.15 -9.38
N ASP A 145 -22.15 -19.92 -8.57
CA ASP A 145 -23.56 -19.68 -8.25
C ASP A 145 -23.70 -18.44 -7.35
N GLU A 146 -22.84 -18.30 -6.33
CA GLU A 146 -22.76 -17.09 -5.50
C GLU A 146 -22.44 -15.85 -6.34
N ILE A 147 -21.50 -15.95 -7.29
CA ILE A 147 -21.11 -14.82 -8.15
C ILE A 147 -22.28 -14.43 -9.08
N ASN A 148 -23.00 -15.41 -9.65
CA ASN A 148 -24.17 -15.15 -10.48
C ASN A 148 -25.30 -14.51 -9.66
N ALA A 149 -25.63 -15.07 -8.49
CA ALA A 149 -26.64 -14.51 -7.60
C ALA A 149 -26.31 -13.06 -7.20
N PHE A 150 -25.05 -12.77 -6.92
CA PHE A 150 -24.60 -11.43 -6.58
C PHE A 150 -24.71 -10.45 -7.77
N ARG A 151 -24.38 -10.90 -8.99
CA ARG A 151 -24.56 -10.11 -10.23
C ARG A 151 -26.02 -9.83 -10.51
N ASP A 152 -26.90 -10.80 -10.31
CA ASP A 152 -28.34 -10.64 -10.49
C ASP A 152 -28.93 -9.65 -9.49
N GLN A 153 -28.48 -9.70 -8.23
CA GLN A 153 -28.94 -8.80 -7.17
C GLN A 153 -28.46 -7.35 -7.35
N HIS A 154 -27.20 -7.15 -7.74
CA HIS A 154 -26.55 -5.84 -7.69
C HIS A 154 -26.31 -5.20 -9.06
N GLY A 155 -26.59 -5.90 -10.15
CA GLY A 155 -26.36 -5.39 -11.50
C GLY A 155 -24.88 -5.50 -11.91
N PRO A 156 -24.32 -4.50 -12.61
CA PRO A 156 -22.91 -4.52 -13.00
C PRO A 156 -21.98 -4.61 -11.79
N VAL A 157 -20.95 -5.44 -11.88
CA VAL A 157 -19.96 -5.66 -10.82
C VAL A 157 -18.54 -5.43 -11.35
N VAL A 158 -17.60 -5.24 -10.42
CA VAL A 158 -16.17 -5.32 -10.64
C VAL A 158 -15.69 -6.67 -10.11
N MET A 159 -14.95 -7.40 -10.95
CA MET A 159 -14.27 -8.64 -10.60
C MET A 159 -12.75 -8.41 -10.61
N LYS A 160 -12.07 -8.66 -9.49
CA LYS A 160 -10.62 -8.46 -9.34
C LYS A 160 -9.95 -9.50 -8.42
N PRO A 161 -8.67 -9.86 -8.64
CA PRO A 161 -7.95 -10.77 -7.75
C PRO A 161 -7.80 -10.20 -6.34
N LEU A 162 -7.87 -11.07 -5.33
CA LEU A 162 -7.76 -10.67 -3.94
C LEU A 162 -6.36 -10.12 -3.62
N HIS A 163 -5.30 -10.77 -4.09
CA HIS A 163 -3.91 -10.40 -3.82
C HIS A 163 -3.22 -9.61 -4.96
N GLY A 164 -3.96 -9.25 -6.01
CA GLY A 164 -3.45 -8.39 -7.09
C GLY A 164 -3.25 -6.92 -6.66
N HIS A 165 -2.48 -6.15 -7.43
CA HIS A 165 -2.21 -4.73 -7.16
C HIS A 165 -2.22 -3.89 -8.45
N GLY A 166 -2.20 -2.56 -8.33
CA GLY A 166 -1.98 -1.65 -9.46
C GLY A 166 -3.02 -1.74 -10.60
N GLY A 167 -4.26 -2.14 -10.27
CA GLY A 167 -5.33 -2.30 -11.25
C GLY A 167 -5.14 -3.48 -12.21
N ALA A 168 -4.28 -4.45 -11.87
CA ALA A 168 -4.13 -5.67 -12.66
C ALA A 168 -5.38 -6.54 -12.58
N ALA A 169 -5.82 -7.06 -13.73
CA ALA A 169 -6.98 -7.95 -13.86
C ALA A 169 -8.26 -7.41 -13.18
N VAL A 170 -8.56 -6.12 -13.35
CA VAL A 170 -9.83 -5.53 -12.89
C VAL A 170 -10.79 -5.48 -14.07
N PHE A 171 -11.90 -6.20 -13.96
CA PHE A 171 -12.90 -6.29 -15.03
C PHE A 171 -14.25 -5.76 -14.55
N ARG A 172 -14.91 -4.97 -15.39
CA ARG A 172 -16.34 -4.68 -15.22
C ARG A 172 -17.13 -5.80 -15.90
N VAL A 173 -17.99 -6.47 -15.15
CA VAL A 173 -18.82 -7.58 -15.61
C VAL A 173 -20.28 -7.17 -15.52
N MET A 174 -20.99 -7.26 -16.64
CA MET A 174 -22.43 -6.96 -16.69
C MET A 174 -23.24 -8.19 -16.24
N PRO A 175 -24.50 -8.05 -15.80
CA PRO A 175 -25.35 -9.21 -15.46
C PRO A 175 -25.51 -10.19 -16.62
N GLN A 176 -25.67 -9.66 -17.83
CA GLN A 176 -25.67 -10.43 -19.07
C GLN A 176 -24.40 -10.07 -19.86
N ASP A 177 -23.39 -10.91 -19.74
CA ASP A 177 -22.08 -10.71 -20.37
C ASP A 177 -21.66 -12.00 -21.08
N MET A 178 -21.61 -11.95 -22.42
CA MET A 178 -21.28 -13.11 -23.26
C MET A 178 -19.87 -13.65 -22.99
N ASN A 179 -18.98 -12.84 -22.41
CA ASN A 179 -17.60 -13.24 -22.13
C ASN A 179 -17.42 -13.75 -20.69
N PHE A 180 -18.45 -13.73 -19.84
CA PHE A 180 -18.31 -14.07 -18.43
C PHE A 180 -17.79 -15.48 -18.20
N GLY A 181 -18.26 -16.48 -18.97
CA GLY A 181 -17.78 -17.86 -18.86
C GLY A 181 -16.26 -17.96 -19.10
N SER A 182 -15.78 -17.39 -20.21
CA SER A 182 -14.36 -17.36 -20.54
C SER A 182 -13.52 -16.57 -19.51
N LEU A 183 -14.08 -15.47 -18.98
CA LEU A 183 -13.44 -14.67 -17.92
C LEU A 183 -13.31 -15.47 -16.63
N PHE A 184 -14.38 -16.18 -16.24
CA PHE A 184 -14.41 -17.05 -15.07
C PHE A 184 -13.39 -18.19 -15.17
N ASP A 185 -13.30 -18.85 -16.33
CA ASP A 185 -12.32 -19.92 -16.57
C ASP A 185 -10.87 -19.39 -16.48
N MET A 186 -10.62 -18.23 -17.11
CA MET A 186 -9.31 -17.58 -17.04
C MET A 186 -8.92 -17.23 -15.60
N PHE A 187 -9.86 -16.68 -14.81
CA PHE A 187 -9.63 -16.40 -13.40
C PHE A 187 -9.41 -17.67 -12.57
N SER A 188 -10.19 -18.73 -12.81
CA SER A 188 -10.06 -20.04 -12.12
C SER A 188 -8.70 -20.71 -12.33
N VAL A 189 -8.14 -20.56 -13.53
CA VAL A 189 -6.80 -21.06 -13.83
C VAL A 189 -5.72 -20.17 -13.21
N THR A 190 -5.87 -18.85 -13.33
CA THR A 190 -4.82 -17.86 -12.99
C THR A 190 -4.72 -17.56 -11.50
N PHE A 191 -5.85 -17.42 -10.81
CA PHE A 191 -5.94 -16.98 -9.41
C PHE A 191 -6.55 -18.09 -8.56
N LYS A 192 -5.72 -18.77 -7.77
CA LYS A 192 -6.09 -19.94 -6.96
C LYS A 192 -6.77 -19.57 -5.64
N GLU A 193 -6.88 -18.30 -5.34
CA GLU A 193 -7.60 -17.74 -4.20
C GLU A 193 -9.02 -17.28 -4.60
N PRO A 194 -9.95 -17.09 -3.64
CA PRO A 194 -11.20 -16.34 -3.85
C PRO A 194 -10.96 -14.95 -4.49
N TRP A 195 -11.92 -14.43 -5.25
CA TRP A 195 -11.81 -13.12 -5.89
C TRP A 195 -12.77 -12.12 -5.26
N VAL A 196 -12.51 -10.84 -5.47
CA VAL A 196 -13.41 -9.76 -5.05
C VAL A 196 -14.41 -9.51 -6.16
N ILE A 197 -15.69 -9.68 -5.86
CA ILE A 197 -16.83 -9.26 -6.69
C ILE A 197 -17.52 -8.12 -5.95
N GLN A 198 -17.47 -6.93 -6.52
CA GLN A 198 -17.96 -5.71 -5.86
C GLN A 198 -18.95 -5.00 -6.76
N ARG A 199 -20.04 -4.45 -6.22
CA ARG A 199 -20.96 -3.64 -7.02
C ARG A 199 -20.19 -2.53 -7.74
N PHE A 200 -20.39 -2.40 -9.05
CA PHE A 200 -19.75 -1.34 -9.83
C PHE A 200 -20.28 0.03 -9.40
N LEU A 201 -19.36 0.99 -9.27
CA LEU A 201 -19.65 2.38 -8.92
C LEU A 201 -19.42 3.27 -10.15
N PRO A 202 -20.48 3.63 -10.91
CA PRO A 202 -20.38 4.50 -12.08
C PRO A 202 -19.67 5.84 -11.83
N GLU A 203 -19.66 6.29 -10.58
CA GLU A 203 -19.06 7.52 -10.09
C GLU A 203 -17.52 7.48 -10.12
N VAL A 204 -16.91 6.30 -10.35
CA VAL A 204 -15.46 6.16 -10.58
C VAL A 204 -14.95 7.05 -11.74
N LYS A 205 -15.83 7.44 -12.67
CA LYS A 205 -15.53 8.43 -13.72
C LYS A 205 -15.13 9.81 -13.16
N HIS A 206 -15.57 10.13 -11.95
CA HIS A 206 -15.18 11.35 -11.22
C HIS A 206 -13.87 11.17 -10.44
N GLY A 207 -13.43 9.92 -10.29
CA GLY A 207 -12.15 9.52 -9.76
C GLY A 207 -12.24 8.55 -8.60
N ASP A 208 -11.09 8.03 -8.25
CA ASP A 208 -10.83 7.12 -7.15
C ASP A 208 -9.80 7.80 -6.24
N LYS A 209 -10.29 8.24 -5.09
CA LYS A 209 -9.55 9.06 -4.16
C LYS A 209 -8.62 8.19 -3.33
N ARG A 210 -7.31 8.44 -3.48
CA ARG A 210 -6.27 7.92 -2.59
C ARG A 210 -6.18 8.84 -1.39
N ILE A 211 -6.59 8.35 -0.22
CA ILE A 211 -6.47 9.06 1.05
C ILE A 211 -5.36 8.39 1.86
N ILE A 212 -4.40 9.16 2.34
CA ILE A 212 -3.32 8.68 3.19
C ILE A 212 -3.67 8.94 4.65
N LEU A 213 -3.51 7.88 5.47
CA LEU A 213 -3.54 7.98 6.91
C LEU A 213 -2.15 7.73 7.49
N VAL A 214 -1.78 8.58 8.45
CA VAL A 214 -0.57 8.44 9.27
C VAL A 214 -1.01 8.23 10.71
N ASP A 215 -0.63 7.10 11.28
CA ASP A 215 -1.04 6.65 12.61
C ASP A 215 -2.55 6.73 12.86
N GLY A 216 -3.34 6.33 11.86
CA GLY A 216 -4.80 6.36 11.92
C GLY A 216 -5.43 7.75 11.75
N GLU A 217 -4.65 8.78 11.42
CA GLU A 217 -5.15 10.15 11.17
C GLU A 217 -5.01 10.53 9.71
N PHE A 218 -5.97 11.30 9.20
CA PHE A 218 -5.88 11.85 7.84
C PHE A 218 -4.63 12.71 7.66
N ALA A 219 -3.83 12.38 6.66
CA ALA A 219 -2.58 13.09 6.35
C ALA A 219 -2.62 13.82 5.00
N GLY A 220 -3.46 13.38 4.06
CA GLY A 220 -3.66 14.05 2.78
C GLY A 220 -4.36 13.16 1.76
N ALA A 221 -4.84 13.73 0.66
CA ALA A 221 -5.55 12.99 -0.38
C ALA A 221 -5.23 13.50 -1.78
N VAL A 222 -5.32 12.59 -2.75
CA VAL A 222 -5.25 12.89 -4.18
C VAL A 222 -6.37 12.14 -4.89
N ASN A 223 -7.11 12.84 -5.75
CA ASN A 223 -8.11 12.19 -6.57
C ASN A 223 -7.47 11.68 -7.86
N ARG A 224 -7.64 10.40 -8.16
CA ARG A 224 -7.07 9.77 -9.36
C ARG A 224 -8.18 9.55 -10.37
N VAL A 225 -8.16 10.31 -11.47
CA VAL A 225 -9.21 10.24 -12.48
C VAL A 225 -8.79 9.28 -13.59
N PRO A 226 -9.62 8.28 -13.95
CA PRO A 226 -9.30 7.38 -15.06
C PRO A 226 -9.24 8.10 -16.41
N ALA A 227 -8.62 7.45 -17.40
CA ALA A 227 -8.73 7.89 -18.80
C ALA A 227 -10.14 7.64 -19.34
N ALA A 228 -10.52 8.32 -20.43
CA ALA A 228 -11.89 8.31 -20.97
C ALA A 228 -12.44 6.90 -21.27
N ASP A 229 -11.57 5.93 -21.58
CA ASP A 229 -11.94 4.55 -21.96
C ASP A 229 -11.29 3.47 -21.06
N ASP A 230 -10.83 3.83 -19.85
CA ASP A 230 -10.28 2.87 -18.88
C ASP A 230 -11.03 2.98 -17.55
N LEU A 231 -11.39 1.85 -16.94
CA LEU A 231 -12.02 1.84 -15.62
C LEU A 231 -11.01 1.99 -14.47
N ARG A 232 -9.70 1.92 -14.77
CA ARG A 232 -8.63 1.98 -13.78
C ARG A 232 -8.15 3.40 -13.61
N SER A 233 -8.16 3.84 -12.37
CA SER A 233 -7.73 5.16 -11.91
C SER A 233 -6.26 5.20 -11.47
N ASN A 234 -5.61 4.05 -11.27
CA ASN A 234 -4.29 4.00 -10.65
C ASN A 234 -3.28 4.84 -11.44
N MET A 235 -2.48 5.67 -10.75
CA MET A 235 -1.48 6.53 -11.41
C MET A 235 -0.44 5.72 -12.22
N VAL A 236 -0.14 4.49 -11.77
CA VAL A 236 0.74 3.55 -12.50
C VAL A 236 0.16 3.14 -13.87
N ARG A 237 -1.15 3.30 -14.07
CA ARG A 237 -1.88 3.03 -15.34
C ARG A 237 -2.25 4.31 -16.10
N GLY A 238 -1.70 5.47 -15.72
CA GLY A 238 -1.93 6.73 -16.42
C GLY A 238 -3.09 7.59 -15.89
N GLY A 239 -3.69 7.23 -14.76
CA GLY A 239 -4.73 8.06 -14.12
C GLY A 239 -4.20 9.44 -13.72
N ALA A 240 -4.97 10.49 -14.02
CA ALA A 240 -4.58 11.88 -13.76
C ALA A 240 -4.78 12.25 -12.29
N ALA A 241 -3.73 12.75 -11.64
CA ALA A 241 -3.77 13.22 -10.26
C ALA A 241 -4.36 14.64 -10.17
N LYS A 242 -5.43 14.81 -9.39
CA LYS A 242 -6.08 16.09 -9.11
C LYS A 242 -6.12 16.38 -7.61
N ALA A 243 -5.97 17.66 -7.26
CA ALA A 243 -6.18 18.12 -5.89
C ALA A 243 -7.62 17.82 -5.46
N THR A 244 -7.81 17.51 -4.19
CA THR A 244 -9.12 17.17 -3.63
C THR A 244 -9.15 17.42 -2.12
N GLU A 245 -10.35 17.54 -1.59
CA GLU A 245 -10.65 17.61 -0.16
C GLU A 245 -11.50 16.41 0.24
N LEU A 246 -11.58 16.16 1.55
CA LEU A 246 -12.46 15.13 2.08
C LEU A 246 -13.92 15.60 2.07
N SER A 247 -14.84 14.72 1.70
CA SER A 247 -16.26 14.83 2.04
C SER A 247 -16.51 14.45 3.50
N ASP A 248 -17.72 14.72 4.01
CA ASP A 248 -18.10 14.29 5.36
C ASP A 248 -18.07 12.76 5.51
N ARG A 249 -18.52 12.05 4.49
CA ARG A 249 -18.46 10.59 4.46
C ARG A 249 -17.02 10.06 4.47
N GLU A 250 -16.11 10.73 3.78
CA GLU A 250 -14.69 10.33 3.79
C GLU A 250 -14.00 10.66 5.13
N ARG A 251 -14.40 11.74 5.80
CA ARG A 251 -13.97 12.02 7.18
C ARG A 251 -14.46 10.94 8.14
N GLU A 252 -15.71 10.50 8.01
CA GLU A 252 -16.28 9.39 8.77
C GLU A 252 -15.50 8.09 8.54
N ILE A 253 -15.14 7.78 7.29
CA ILE A 253 -14.30 6.62 6.97
C ILE A 253 -12.96 6.72 7.71
N CYS A 254 -12.26 7.86 7.62
CA CYS A 254 -10.95 8.02 8.26
C CYS A 254 -11.03 7.85 9.78
N THR A 255 -12.03 8.47 10.41
CA THR A 255 -12.24 8.39 11.87
C THR A 255 -12.63 6.99 12.33
N THR A 256 -13.42 6.26 11.54
CA THR A 256 -13.82 4.87 11.85
C THR A 256 -12.64 3.90 11.75
N LEU A 257 -11.78 4.05 10.74
CA LEU A 257 -10.61 3.19 10.54
C LEU A 257 -9.49 3.46 11.56
N GLY A 258 -9.29 4.72 11.94
CA GLY A 258 -8.16 5.17 12.74
C GLY A 258 -7.83 4.32 13.98
N PRO A 259 -8.80 3.98 14.86
CA PRO A 259 -8.56 3.14 16.02
C PRO A 259 -8.03 1.75 15.68
N ALA A 260 -8.57 1.11 14.63
CA ALA A 260 -8.10 -0.21 14.20
C ALA A 260 -6.68 -0.14 13.64
N LEU A 261 -6.38 0.86 12.80
CA LEU A 261 -5.04 1.04 12.24
C LEU A 261 -3.98 1.24 13.33
N ARG A 262 -4.26 2.09 14.33
CA ARG A 262 -3.37 2.30 15.49
C ARG A 262 -3.18 1.02 16.29
N LYS A 263 -4.27 0.32 16.62
CA LYS A 263 -4.24 -0.96 17.37
C LYS A 263 -3.36 -2.00 16.70
N HIS A 264 -3.39 -2.06 15.37
CA HIS A 264 -2.60 -3.00 14.59
C HIS A 264 -1.19 -2.48 14.25
N GLY A 265 -0.77 -1.29 14.69
CA GLY A 265 0.56 -0.76 14.33
C GLY A 265 0.70 -0.46 12.83
N LEU A 266 -0.41 -0.22 12.13
CA LEU A 266 -0.44 0.18 10.73
C LEU A 266 -0.28 1.71 10.65
N LEU A 267 0.97 2.15 10.74
CA LEU A 267 1.34 3.57 10.80
C LEU A 267 1.13 4.29 9.48
N PHE A 268 1.52 3.72 8.34
CA PHE A 268 1.39 4.34 7.02
C PHE A 268 0.42 3.53 6.16
N VAL A 269 -0.78 4.07 5.94
CA VAL A 269 -1.86 3.39 5.24
C VAL A 269 -2.41 4.28 4.14
N GLY A 270 -2.72 3.69 2.98
CA GLY A 270 -3.44 4.37 1.90
C GLY A 270 -4.78 3.70 1.66
N ILE A 271 -5.89 4.43 1.80
CA ILE A 271 -7.22 3.91 1.47
C ILE A 271 -7.68 4.44 0.11
N ASP A 272 -8.48 3.62 -0.57
CA ASP A 272 -9.10 3.97 -1.84
C ASP A 272 -10.60 4.16 -1.63
N VAL A 273 -11.13 5.33 -2.01
CA VAL A 273 -12.53 5.71 -1.83
C VAL A 273 -13.10 6.22 -3.14
N ILE A 274 -14.23 5.64 -3.54
CA ILE A 274 -15.00 6.06 -4.71
C ILE A 274 -16.37 6.50 -4.21
N ASP A 275 -16.73 7.76 -4.45
CA ASP A 275 -18.03 8.33 -4.07
C ASP A 275 -18.44 8.03 -2.62
N GLY A 276 -17.54 8.29 -1.67
CA GLY A 276 -17.79 8.04 -0.25
C GLY A 276 -17.89 6.55 0.15
N SER A 277 -17.52 5.64 -0.75
CA SER A 277 -17.47 4.19 -0.50
C SER A 277 -16.03 3.68 -0.48
N LEU A 278 -15.63 3.07 0.63
CA LEU A 278 -14.31 2.48 0.83
C LEU A 278 -14.17 1.20 0.00
N THR A 279 -13.16 1.10 -0.85
CA THR A 279 -12.97 -0.06 -1.74
C THR A 279 -11.75 -0.91 -1.38
N GLU A 280 -10.74 -0.34 -0.73
CA GLU A 280 -9.48 -1.02 -0.38
C GLU A 280 -8.72 -0.29 0.74
N ILE A 281 -8.00 -1.05 1.57
CA ILE A 281 -7.08 -0.52 2.60
C ILE A 281 -5.67 -1.03 2.31
N ASN A 282 -4.82 -0.18 1.72
CA ASN A 282 -3.45 -0.53 1.33
C ASN A 282 -2.50 -0.36 2.53
N VAL A 283 -1.93 -1.45 3.01
CA VAL A 283 -1.06 -1.49 4.20
C VAL A 283 0.40 -1.83 3.87
N THR A 284 0.68 -2.21 2.61
CA THR A 284 1.99 -2.65 2.15
C THR A 284 2.87 -1.45 1.77
N SER A 285 2.83 -1.04 0.50
CA SER A 285 3.59 0.07 -0.07
C SER A 285 2.65 1.15 -0.64
N PRO A 286 1.76 1.78 0.16
CA PRO A 286 0.90 2.83 -0.35
C PRO A 286 1.73 3.96 -0.96
N THR A 287 1.30 4.44 -2.13
CA THR A 287 1.87 5.60 -2.82
C THR A 287 0.90 6.78 -2.81
N GLY A 288 1.41 7.97 -3.14
CA GLY A 288 0.63 9.20 -3.23
C GLY A 288 1.32 10.42 -2.63
N ILE A 289 2.35 10.23 -1.80
CA ILE A 289 3.01 11.32 -1.05
C ILE A 289 3.48 12.44 -1.97
N ARG A 290 4.23 12.12 -3.03
CA ARG A 290 4.76 13.12 -3.98
C ARG A 290 3.65 13.86 -4.75
N ALA A 291 2.58 13.15 -5.12
CA ALA A 291 1.46 13.76 -5.83
C ALA A 291 0.72 14.74 -4.92
N ILE A 292 0.44 14.35 -3.67
CA ILE A 292 -0.21 15.17 -2.67
C ILE A 292 0.66 16.39 -2.32
N GLN A 293 1.97 16.20 -2.14
CA GLN A 293 2.89 17.31 -1.87
C GLN A 293 2.88 18.34 -3.01
N ARG A 294 2.93 17.89 -4.27
CA ARG A 294 2.91 18.79 -5.44
C ARG A 294 1.58 19.53 -5.61
N LEU A 295 0.46 18.85 -5.34
CA LEU A 295 -0.87 19.40 -5.59
C LEU A 295 -1.41 20.24 -4.41
N ASN A 296 -1.08 19.84 -3.19
CA ASN A 296 -1.67 20.38 -1.96
C ASN A 296 -0.61 20.99 -1.02
N GLY A 297 0.68 20.90 -1.33
CA GLY A 297 1.77 21.40 -0.46
C GLY A 297 1.97 20.63 0.85
N THR A 298 1.22 19.54 1.06
CA THR A 298 1.24 18.80 2.33
C THR A 298 2.46 17.87 2.42
N ASP A 299 3.26 18.01 3.47
CA ASP A 299 4.43 17.16 3.72
C ASP A 299 4.06 15.93 4.56
N ILE A 300 3.56 14.89 3.89
CA ILE A 300 3.21 13.62 4.53
C ILE A 300 4.46 12.86 4.98
N ALA A 301 5.58 12.98 4.27
CA ALA A 301 6.82 12.31 4.65
C ALA A 301 7.30 12.83 6.02
N ALA A 302 7.22 14.13 6.25
CA ALA A 302 7.52 14.72 7.55
C ALA A 302 6.61 14.17 8.66
N LYS A 303 5.28 14.12 8.44
CA LYS A 303 4.32 13.54 9.41
C LYS A 303 4.64 12.09 9.78
N ILE A 304 5.02 11.28 8.80
CA ILE A 304 5.41 9.88 9.02
C ILE A 304 6.66 9.82 9.90
N TRP A 305 7.69 10.63 9.60
CA TRP A 305 8.91 10.66 10.39
C TRP A 305 8.69 11.21 11.80
N ASP A 306 7.85 12.25 11.98
CA ASP A 306 7.49 12.77 13.30
C ASP A 306 6.90 11.64 14.18
N THR A 307 6.03 10.82 13.60
CA THR A 307 5.41 9.68 14.27
C THR A 307 6.44 8.59 14.61
N ILE A 308 7.33 8.27 13.67
CA ILE A 308 8.40 7.28 13.86
C ILE A 308 9.34 7.74 14.99
N GLU A 309 9.78 8.99 14.97
CA GLU A 309 10.67 9.57 15.98
C GLU A 309 9.99 9.57 17.37
N ALA A 310 8.71 9.94 17.45
CA ALA A 310 7.95 9.90 18.71
C ALA A 310 7.87 8.48 19.29
N ARG A 311 7.60 7.47 18.45
CA ARG A 311 7.57 6.04 18.86
C ARG A 311 8.93 5.53 19.32
N ARG A 312 10.03 6.05 18.74
CA ARG A 312 11.40 5.69 19.16
C ARG A 312 11.86 6.42 20.41
N ALA A 313 11.39 7.64 20.66
CA ALA A 313 11.71 8.40 21.87
C ALA A 313 10.95 7.93 23.12
N ALA A 314 9.80 7.27 22.94
CA ALA A 314 8.97 6.74 24.04
C ALA A 314 9.46 5.40 24.61
N LYS A 315 10.59 4.86 24.13
CA LYS A 315 11.23 3.62 24.59
C LYS A 315 12.50 3.92 25.36
#